data_AF-A0A1F2ZJS9-F1
#
_entry.id   AF-A0A1F2ZJS9-F1
#
_cell.length_a   1.000
_cell.length_b   1.000
_cell.length_c   1.000
_cell.angle_alpha   90.00
_cell.angle_beta   90.00
_cell.angle_gamma   90.00
#
_symmetry.space_group_name_H-M   'P 1'
#
loop_
_entity.id
_entity.type
_entity.pdbx_description
1 polymer ?
#
loop_
_entity_poly.entity_id
_entity_poly.type
_entity_poly.pdbx_seq_one_letter_code
_entity_poly.pdbx_strand_id
1 'polypeptide(L)' 'MSHHKFDIVVTAFPFIEKNQETKIRPAVIVSDDDYNKNTGFVVIAMVTSSAHSELWGSKKIQTLLLLL' A
#
# COMPACT_ATOMS: atom_id res chain seq x y z
N MET A 1 -1.43 -16.81 2.50
CA MET A 1 -0.60 -15.92 1.66
C MET A 1 0.42 -15.25 2.57
N SER A 2 1.70 -15.26 2.20
CA SER A 2 2.73 -14.53 2.96
C SER A 2 2.78 -13.10 2.44
N HIS A 3 2.66 -12.13 3.33
CA HIS A 3 2.74 -10.70 3.03
C HIS A 3 4.17 -10.22 3.26
N HIS A 4 4.84 -9.77 2.20
CA HIS A 4 6.21 -9.29 2.28
C HIS A 4 6.26 -7.78 2.14
N LYS A 5 7.31 -7.19 2.70
CA LYS A 5 7.63 -5.78 2.51
C LYS A 5 7.73 -5.49 1.01
N PHE A 6 7.11 -4.39 0.60
CA PHE A 6 6.97 -3.92 -0.78
C PHE A 6 5.98 -4.67 -1.69
N ASP A 7 5.28 -5.69 -1.19
CA ASP A 7 4.13 -6.23 -1.91
C ASP A 7 3.07 -5.13 -2.13
N ILE A 8 2.46 -5.13 -3.33
CA ILE A 8 1.30 -4.30 -3.64
C ILE A 8 0.03 -5.07 -3.30
N VAL A 9 -0.77 -4.52 -2.41
CA VAL A 9 -2.06 -5.08 -2.00
C VAL A 9 -3.19 -4.15 -2.38
N VAL A 10 -4.39 -4.71 -2.42
CA VAL A 10 -5.62 -4.00 -2.73
C VAL A 10 -6.47 -3.94 -1.48
N THR A 11 -6.89 -2.72 -1.08
CA THR A 11 -7.65 -2.49 0.16
C THR A 11 -8.84 -1.55 -0.07
N ALA A 12 -9.89 -1.70 0.72
CA ALA A 12 -11.01 -0.78 0.76
C ALA A 12 -10.61 0.59 1.35
N PHE A 13 -11.28 1.65 0.90
CA PHE A 13 -11.12 3.02 1.42
C PHE A 13 -12.46 3.78 1.35
N PRO A 14 -12.81 4.58 2.38
CA PRO A 14 -12.09 4.77 3.65
C PRO A 14 -12.17 3.54 4.57
N PHE A 15 -11.23 3.43 5.51
CA PHE A 15 -11.21 2.37 6.54
C PHE A 15 -12.28 2.54 7.63
N ILE A 16 -13.12 3.57 7.50
CA ILE A 16 -14.04 4.01 8.54
C ILE A 16 -15.46 3.84 8.01
N GLU A 17 -16.18 2.92 8.67
CA GLU A 17 -17.60 2.56 8.52
C GLU A 17 -18.04 1.77 7.26
N LYS A 18 -18.74 0.66 7.54
CA LYS A 18 -19.27 -0.37 6.61
C LYS A 18 -20.23 0.13 5.52
N ASN A 19 -20.62 1.40 5.53
CA ASN A 19 -21.63 1.95 4.63
C ASN A 19 -21.06 2.95 3.60
N GLN A 20 -19.74 3.14 3.56
CA GLN A 20 -19.08 4.03 2.60
C GLN A 20 -17.88 3.40 1.88
N GLU A 21 -17.80 2.06 1.82
CA GLU A 21 -16.84 1.35 0.96
C GLU A 21 -17.18 1.58 -0.52
N THR A 22 -16.78 2.72 -1.06
CA THR A 22 -17.05 3.09 -2.45
C THR A 22 -15.81 2.95 -3.33
N LYS A 23 -14.62 2.84 -2.75
CA LYS A 23 -13.36 2.87 -3.49
C LYS A 23 -12.37 1.84 -2.97
N ILE A 24 -11.92 0.99 -3.89
CA ILE A 24 -10.81 0.08 -3.69
C ILE A 24 -9.53 0.77 -4.18
N ARG A 25 -8.46 0.74 -3.38
CA ARG A 25 -7.20 1.42 -3.68
C ARG A 25 -5.99 0.49 -3.51
N PRO A 26 -4.95 0.67 -4.33
CA PRO A 26 -3.66 0.01 -4.09
C PRO A 26 -2.98 0.59 -2.84
N ALA A 27 -2.22 -0.25 -2.16
CA ALA A 27 -1.34 0.10 -1.06
C ALA A 27 -0.07 -0.75 -1.10
N VAL A 28 1.02 -0.24 -0.54
CA VAL A 28 2.32 -0.93 -0.44
C VAL A 28 2.50 -1.39 1.00
N ILE A 29 2.93 -2.63 1.22
CA ILE A 29 3.32 -3.09 2.56
C ILE A 29 4.67 -2.48 2.94
N VAL A 30 4.74 -1.80 4.07
CA VAL A 30 5.96 -1.11 4.55
C VAL A 30 6.57 -1.73 5.80
N SER A 31 5.83 -2.59 6.52
CA SER A 31 6.35 -3.35 7.65
C SER A 31 7.28 -4.48 7.19
N ASP A 32 8.25 -4.81 8.04
CA ASP A 32 9.21 -5.88 7.78
C ASP A 32 8.58 -7.28 7.88
N ASP A 33 9.14 -8.23 7.13
CA ASP A 33 8.62 -9.60 7.01
C ASP A 33 8.52 -10.31 8.36
N ASP A 34 9.49 -10.08 9.26
CA ASP A 34 9.45 -10.65 10.62
C ASP A 34 8.25 -10.12 11.42
N TYR A 35 7.93 -8.83 11.30
CA TYR A 35 6.73 -8.27 11.93
C TYR A 35 5.46 -8.87 11.33
N ASN A 36 5.40 -8.95 10.00
CA ASN A 36 4.25 -9.49 9.27
C ASN A 36 3.97 -10.94 9.69
N LYS A 37 5.04 -11.75 9.76
CA LYS A 37 4.97 -13.17 10.14
C LYS A 37 4.62 -13.36 11.61
N ASN A 38 5.25 -12.61 12.51
CA ASN A 38 5.10 -12.83 13.95
C ASN A 38 3.75 -12.32 14.49
N THR A 39 3.18 -11.30 13.86
CA THR A 39 1.95 -10.66 14.35
C THR A 39 0.70 -11.02 13.54
N GLY A 40 0.87 -11.43 12.28
CA GLY A 40 -0.24 -11.57 11.33
C GLY A 40 -0.82 -10.23 10.86
N PHE A 41 -0.25 -9.10 11.30
CA PHE A 41 -0.64 -7.76 10.88
C PHE A 41 0.38 -7.18 9.91
N VAL A 42 -0.08 -6.23 9.09
CA VAL A 42 0.77 -5.49 8.16
C VAL A 42 0.54 -4.00 8.32
N VAL A 43 1.60 -3.22 8.14
CA VAL A 43 1.52 -1.76 8.00
C VAL A 43 1.58 -1.44 6.52
N ILE A 44 0.62 -0.66 6.03
CA ILE A 44 0.52 -0.30 4.62
C ILE A 44 0.61 1.21 4.40
N ALA A 45 1.20 1.61 3.28
CA ALA A 45 1.20 2.96 2.77
C ALA A 45 0.26 3.06 1.55
N MET A 46 -0.68 4.00 1.58
CA MET A 46 -1.66 4.16 0.53
C MET A 46 -1.05 4.71 -0.77
N VAL A 47 -1.51 4.20 -1.91
CA VAL A 47 -1.12 4.68 -3.24
C VAL A 47 -2.26 5.50 -3.85
N THR A 48 -1.90 6.58 -4.52
CA THR A 48 -2.84 7.46 -5.24
C THR A 48 -2.29 7.81 -6.63
N SER A 49 -3.19 7.94 -7.61
CA SER A 49 -2.85 8.44 -8.95
C SER A 49 -2.87 9.97 -9.05
N SER A 50 -3.36 10.66 -8.02
CA SER A 50 -3.38 12.13 -7.99
C SER A 50 -1.96 12.68 -7.84
N ALA A 51 -1.50 13.42 -8.86
CA ALA A 51 -0.19 14.07 -8.85
C ALA A 51 -0.21 15.47 -8.20
N HIS A 52 -1.38 16.04 -7.92
CA HIS A 52 -1.53 17.39 -7.34
C HIS A 52 -1.34 17.46 -5.82
N SER A 53 -1.00 16.35 -5.17
CA SER A 53 -0.92 16.24 -3.71
C SER A 53 0.40 15.60 -3.25
N GLU A 54 1.53 16.04 -3.80
CA GLU A 54 2.84 15.69 -3.22
C GLU A 54 2.97 16.37 -1.86
N LEU A 55 2.90 15.56 -0.82
CA LEU A 55 3.11 15.98 0.57
C LEU A 55 4.49 15.53 1.02
N TRP A 56 4.96 16.11 2.13
CA TRP A 56 6.18 15.61 2.77
C TRP A 56 6.02 14.11 3.09
N GLY A 57 6.97 13.29 2.62
CA GLY A 57 6.93 11.83 2.75
C GLY A 57 6.34 11.09 1.54
N SER A 58 5.73 11.77 0.56
CA SER A 58 5.29 11.13 -0.68
C SER A 58 6.47 10.60 -1.50
N LYS A 59 6.30 9.42 -2.11
CA LYS A 59 7.29 8.79 -3.00
C LYS A 59 6.63 8.39 -4.31
N LYS A 60 7.30 8.68 -5.43
CA LYS A 60 6.87 8.22 -6.75
C LYS A 60 7.12 6.73 -6.88
N ILE A 61 6.10 6.00 -7.32
CA ILE A 61 6.22 4.60 -7.72
C ILE A 61 6.41 4.60 -9.23
N GLN A 62 7.50 3.99 -9.69
CA GLN A 62 7.83 3.86 -11.10
C GLN A 62 8.25 2.43 -11.39
N THR A 63 7.86 1.90 -12.54
CA THR A 63 8.40 0.63 -13.03
C THR A 63 9.86 0.84 -13.40
N LEU A 64 10.74 -0.07 -12.94
CA LEU A 64 12.08 -0.17 -13.48
C LEU A 64 12.01 -1.07 -14.72
N LEU A 65 12.13 -0.49 -15.91
CA LEU A 65 12.34 -1.28 -17.13
C LEU A 65 13.80 -1.74 -17.10
N LEU A 66 14.06 -2.92 -16.52
CA LEU A 66 15.33 -3.61 -16.73
C LEU A 66 15.29 -4.12 -18.17
N LEU A 67 15.88 -3.35 -19.09
CA LEU A 67 16.25 -3.82 -20.41
C LEU A 67 17.31 -4.92 -20.22
N LEU A 68 16.85 -6.18 -20.20
CA LEU A 68 17.69 -7.36 -20.40
C LEU A 68 17.72 -7.71 -21.89
#